data_AF-W2TPN9-F1
#
_entry.id   AF-W2TPN9-F1
#
_cell.length_a   1.000
_cell.length_b   1.000
_cell.length_c   1.000
_cell.angle_alpha   90.00
_cell.angle_beta   90.00
_cell.angle_gamma   90.00
#
_symmetry.space_group_name_H-M   'P 1'
#
loop_
_entity.id
_entity.type
_entity.pdbx_description
1 polymer ?
#
loop_
_entity_poly.entity_id
_entity_poly.type
_entity_poly.pdbx_seq_one_letter_code
_entity_poly.pdbx_strand_id
1 'polypeptide(L)'
;MNIDPSVIVDHPSPTLGTNSGWSRNSIEKLIQQRISVGVEFSPADRHFVRRAAHIRVCKSRLYEENPERRIPTPFGPLDHRLGISSKDSRCQTCEENLSDCVGHFGYIDLSLPVFHVGFFKLILQVLQCICKSCSSLLLNDTQRSYFLEQISVRSLDYSRRKALQKKLVLTCSKTVFCPKCGRYS
;
A
#
# COMPACT_ATOMS: atom_id res chain seq x y z
N MET A 1 4.05 -4.51 19.30
CA MET A 1 5.11 -4.81 18.33
C MET A 1 5.75 -3.50 17.99
N ASN A 2 6.91 -3.23 18.59
CA ASN A 2 7.61 -1.98 18.44
C ASN A 2 8.25 -1.97 17.04
N ILE A 3 7.84 -1.01 16.22
CA ILE A 3 8.44 -0.76 14.92
C ILE A 3 9.77 -0.06 15.21
N ASP A 4 10.86 -0.67 14.74
CA ASP A 4 12.20 -0.09 14.78
C ASP A 4 12.19 1.24 13.99
N PRO A 5 12.49 2.39 14.62
CA PRO A 5 12.49 3.70 13.96
C PRO A 5 13.51 3.82 12.81
N SER A 6 14.46 2.90 12.69
CA SER A 6 15.53 2.95 11.68
C SER A 6 15.10 2.61 10.25
N VAL A 7 13.85 2.17 10.02
CA VAL A 7 13.29 1.91 8.68
C VAL A 7 12.53 3.12 8.10
N ILE A 8 12.54 4.25 8.81
CA ILE A 8 12.14 5.54 8.24
C ILE A 8 13.32 6.01 7.37
N VAL A 9 13.28 5.67 6.09
CA VAL A 9 14.05 6.40 5.09
C VAL A 9 13.49 7.82 5.07
N ASP A 10 14.17 8.72 5.77
CA ASP A 10 13.95 10.15 5.63
C ASP A 10 14.11 10.50 4.16
N HIS A 11 13.00 10.88 3.53
CA HIS A 11 13.04 11.54 2.24
C HIS A 11 13.69 12.91 2.46
N PRO A 12 14.83 13.22 1.83
CA PRO A 12 15.38 14.56 1.93
C PRO A 12 14.36 15.53 1.34
N SER A 13 13.88 16.44 2.17
CA SER A 13 13.15 17.62 1.71
C SER A 13 14.08 18.41 0.79
N PRO A 14 13.65 18.84 -0.41
CA PRO A 14 14.51 19.61 -1.28
C PRO A 14 14.70 20.99 -0.67
N THR A 15 15.82 21.20 0.01
CA THR A 15 16.27 22.52 0.41
C THR A 15 16.70 23.27 -0.85
N LEU A 16 15.95 24.32 -1.20
CA LEU A 16 16.35 25.36 -2.13
C LEU A 16 17.71 25.92 -1.70
N GLY A 17 18.77 25.73 -2.50
CA GLY A 17 20.06 26.33 -2.17
C GLY A 17 21.29 25.90 -2.97
N THR A 18 21.58 26.67 -4.00
CA THR A 18 22.92 27.06 -4.51
C THR A 18 23.67 26.15 -5.49
N ASN A 19 24.04 26.81 -6.60
CA ASN A 19 24.93 26.41 -7.66
C ASN A 19 26.25 25.78 -7.18
N SER A 20 26.42 24.48 -7.41
CA SER A 20 27.70 23.92 -7.82
C SER A 20 27.43 22.71 -8.71
N GLY A 21 28.01 22.73 -9.91
CA GLY A 21 27.72 21.77 -10.97
C GLY A 21 28.18 20.36 -10.59
N TRP A 22 27.22 19.49 -10.26
CA TRP A 22 27.43 18.06 -10.27
C TRP A 22 27.24 17.58 -11.71
N SER A 23 28.34 17.17 -12.35
CA SER A 23 28.29 16.54 -13.68
C SER A 23 27.39 15.31 -13.63
N ARG A 24 26.48 15.17 -14.62
CA ARG A 24 25.55 14.02 -14.76
C ARG A 24 26.24 12.67 -14.56
N ASN A 25 27.51 12.57 -14.96
CA ASN A 25 28.33 11.36 -14.84
C ASN A 25 28.62 10.91 -13.38
N SER A 26 28.57 11.81 -12.40
CA SER A 26 28.80 11.48 -10.98
C SER A 26 27.57 10.91 -10.28
N ILE A 27 26.36 11.33 -10.71
CA ILE A 27 25.08 10.80 -10.19
C ILE A 27 24.79 9.41 -10.80
N GLU A 28 25.06 9.22 -12.10
CA GLU A 28 24.92 7.92 -12.76
C GLU A 28 25.80 6.83 -12.13
N LYS A 29 27.03 7.18 -11.70
CA LYS A 29 27.93 6.25 -11.02
C LYS A 29 27.46 5.84 -9.61
N LEU A 30 26.70 6.68 -8.91
CA LEU A 30 26.14 6.36 -7.59
C LEU A 30 24.88 5.47 -7.66
N ILE A 31 24.13 5.55 -8.77
CA ILE A 31 22.90 4.76 -8.98
C ILE A 31 23.22 3.32 -9.42
N GLN A 32 24.34 3.09 -10.11
CA GLN A 32 24.77 1.76 -10.59
C GLN A 32 25.05 0.74 -9.45
N GLN A 33 25.11 1.15 -8.18
CA GLN A 33 25.53 0.30 -7.06
C GLN A 33 24.42 -0.14 -6.10
N ARG A 34 23.14 0.10 -6.37
CA ARG A 34 22.06 -0.46 -5.53
C ARG A 34 21.42 -1.67 -6.20
N ILE A 35 22.09 -2.81 -6.13
CA ILE A 35 21.41 -4.10 -6.27
C ILE A 35 20.45 -4.21 -5.07
N SER A 36 19.16 -4.17 -5.33
CA SER A 36 18.16 -4.43 -4.29
C SER A 36 18.31 -5.87 -3.82
N VAL A 37 18.63 -6.05 -2.53
CA VAL A 37 18.86 -7.36 -1.90
C VAL A 37 17.58 -8.22 -1.88
N GLY A 38 16.42 -7.59 -2.06
CA GLY A 38 15.12 -8.22 -2.23
C GLY A 38 14.01 -7.19 -2.38
N VAL A 39 12.81 -7.65 -2.75
CA VAL A 39 11.59 -6.83 -2.81
C VAL A 39 10.57 -7.43 -1.85
N GLU A 40 10.09 -6.62 -0.92
CA GLU A 40 9.02 -6.99 0.01
C GLU A 40 7.69 -6.42 -0.48
N PHE A 41 6.64 -7.24 -0.43
CA PHE A 41 5.29 -6.84 -0.83
C PHE A 41 4.41 -6.70 0.40
N SER A 42 3.78 -5.54 0.54
CA SER A 42 2.78 -5.28 1.58
C SER A 42 1.66 -4.38 1.04
N PRO A 43 0.43 -4.51 1.56
CA PRO A 43 -0.63 -3.56 1.25
C PRO A 43 -0.28 -2.18 1.81
N ALA A 44 -0.49 -1.13 1.02
CA ALA A 44 -0.29 0.24 1.48
C ALA A 44 -1.33 0.60 2.56
N ASP A 45 -0.86 1.15 3.68
CA ASP A 45 -1.75 1.70 4.71
C ASP A 45 -2.29 3.08 4.31
N ARG A 46 -3.39 3.52 4.94
CA ARG A 46 -4.03 4.80 4.65
C ARG A 46 -3.08 6.00 4.83
N HIS A 47 -2.24 5.99 5.86
CA HIS A 47 -1.31 7.07 6.13
C HIS A 47 -0.19 7.10 5.08
N PHE A 48 0.31 5.94 4.65
CA PHE A 48 1.27 5.84 3.55
C PHE A 48 0.69 6.42 2.26
N VAL A 49 -0.51 6.00 1.86
CA VAL A 49 -1.18 6.52 0.65
C VAL A 49 -1.30 8.04 0.70
N ARG A 50 -1.67 8.61 1.86
CA ARG A 50 -1.78 10.06 2.03
C ARG A 50 -0.44 10.79 2.03
N ARG A 51 0.61 10.21 2.62
CA ARG A 51 1.95 10.80 2.62
C ARG A 51 2.60 10.78 1.24
N ALA A 52 2.38 9.71 0.47
CA ALA A 52 2.93 9.57 -0.88
C ALA A 52 2.21 10.45 -1.91
N ALA A 53 0.96 10.85 -1.62
CA ALA A 53 0.15 11.63 -2.53
C ALA A 53 0.39 13.15 -2.39
N HIS A 54 0.44 13.85 -3.53
CA HIS A 54 0.64 15.30 -3.58
C HIS A 54 -0.67 16.07 -3.45
N ILE A 55 -1.78 15.50 -3.94
CA ILE A 55 -3.09 16.12 -3.86
C ILE A 55 -4.17 15.12 -3.49
N ARG A 56 -5.25 15.64 -2.90
CA ARG A 56 -6.52 14.93 -2.80
C ARG A 56 -7.36 15.24 -4.04
N VAL A 57 -7.77 14.20 -4.76
CA VAL A 57 -8.69 14.33 -5.89
C VAL A 57 -10.12 14.29 -5.35
N CYS A 58 -10.86 15.38 -5.54
CA CYS A 58 -12.22 15.53 -5.02
C CYS A 58 -13.25 15.92 -6.09
N LYS A 59 -12.82 16.35 -7.28
CA LYS A 59 -13.71 16.64 -8.40
C LYS A 59 -13.66 15.50 -9.41
N SER A 60 -14.82 15.10 -9.91
CA SER A 60 -14.93 14.08 -10.97
C SER A 60 -14.70 14.64 -12.38
N ARG A 61 -14.80 15.97 -12.52
CA ARG A 61 -14.67 16.68 -13.79
C ARG A 61 -13.23 16.62 -14.29
N LEU A 62 -13.06 16.38 -15.60
CA LEU A 62 -11.74 16.29 -16.25
C LEU A 62 -11.20 17.67 -16.68
N TYR A 63 -12.03 18.45 -17.39
CA TYR A 63 -11.67 19.76 -17.92
C TYR A 63 -12.69 20.80 -17.50
N GLU A 64 -12.26 22.04 -17.33
CA GLU A 64 -13.14 23.17 -17.06
C GLU A 64 -14.12 23.42 -18.22
N GLU A 65 -15.21 24.12 -17.90
CA GLU A 65 -16.30 24.47 -18.83
C GLU A 65 -15.87 25.66 -19.71
N ASN A 66 -14.79 25.48 -20.48
CA ASN A 66 -14.30 26.46 -21.44
C ASN A 66 -14.17 25.80 -22.82
N PRO A 67 -15.00 26.17 -23.81
CA PRO A 67 -14.98 25.56 -25.13
C PRO A 67 -13.71 25.88 -25.94
N GLU A 68 -12.98 26.95 -25.60
CA GLU A 68 -11.79 27.39 -26.36
C GLU A 68 -10.50 26.75 -25.86
N ARG A 69 -10.46 26.35 -24.58
CA ARG A 69 -9.25 25.79 -23.95
C ARG A 69 -9.59 24.58 -23.10
N ARG A 70 -8.95 23.46 -23.40
CA ARG A 70 -9.03 22.23 -22.60
C ARG A 70 -8.13 22.32 -21.37
N ILE A 71 -8.54 23.14 -20.40
CA ILE A 71 -7.82 23.32 -19.14
C ILE A 71 -8.25 22.22 -18.16
N PRO A 72 -7.34 21.39 -17.64
CA PRO A 72 -7.70 20.39 -16.65
C PRO A 72 -8.26 21.01 -15.38
N THR A 73 -9.29 20.39 -14.82
CA THR A 73 -9.94 20.89 -13.60
C THR A 73 -9.01 20.74 -12.39
N PRO A 74 -8.75 21.81 -11.61
CA PRO A 74 -8.00 21.72 -10.36
C PRO A 74 -8.69 20.79 -9.35
N PHE A 75 -7.91 19.92 -8.71
CA PHE A 75 -8.35 18.82 -7.84
C PHE A 75 -9.19 17.75 -8.54
N GLY A 76 -9.10 17.68 -9.87
CA GLY A 76 -9.64 16.63 -10.72
C GLY A 76 -8.59 15.54 -11.06
N PRO A 77 -8.98 14.53 -11.85
CA PRO A 77 -8.10 13.41 -12.20
C PRO A 77 -6.92 13.78 -13.11
N LEU A 78 -7.03 14.90 -13.85
CA LEU A 78 -6.01 15.38 -14.80
C LEU A 78 -5.25 16.60 -14.28
N ASP A 79 -5.31 16.87 -12.96
CA ASP A 79 -4.60 17.99 -12.35
C ASP A 79 -3.08 17.90 -12.61
N HIS A 80 -2.48 18.98 -13.10
CA HIS A 80 -1.06 19.01 -13.47
C HIS A 80 -0.08 18.76 -12.31
N ARG A 81 -0.54 18.78 -11.06
CA ARG A 81 0.26 18.35 -9.89
C ARG A 81 0.45 16.83 -9.83
N LEU A 82 -0.38 16.06 -10.54
CA LEU A 82 -0.25 14.60 -10.67
C LEU A 82 0.71 14.20 -11.81
N GLY A 83 1.15 15.17 -12.60
CA GLY A 83 1.91 14.96 -13.83
C GLY A 83 1.19 15.57 -15.03
N ILE A 84 1.82 15.46 -16.18
CA ILE A 84 1.35 16.06 -17.43
C ILE A 84 1.25 15.02 -18.53
N SER A 85 0.44 15.30 -19.56
CA SER A 85 0.28 14.43 -20.73
C SER A 85 0.51 15.16 -22.05
N SER A 86 0.85 16.45 -22.02
CA SER A 86 1.14 17.26 -23.20
C SER A 86 2.54 17.88 -23.10
N LYS A 87 3.22 18.01 -24.24
CA LYS A 87 4.58 18.58 -24.32
C LYS A 87 4.62 20.08 -24.03
N ASP A 88 3.50 20.77 -24.25
CA ASP A 88 3.38 22.22 -24.10
C ASP A 88 3.13 22.64 -22.64
N SER A 89 2.96 21.68 -21.72
CA SER A 89 2.74 21.93 -20.30
C SER A 89 3.93 21.45 -19.48
N ARG A 90 4.05 21.98 -18.25
CA ARG A 90 5.04 21.56 -17.25
C ARG A 90 4.31 21.05 -16.02
N CYS A 91 4.88 20.03 -15.37
CA CYS A 91 4.33 19.49 -14.12
C CYS A 91 4.31 20.57 -13.04
N GLN A 92 3.23 20.70 -12.28
CA GLN A 92 3.16 21.70 -11.20
C GLN A 92 3.83 21.25 -9.89
N THR A 93 4.33 20.02 -9.85
CA THR A 93 4.97 19.43 -8.66
C THR A 93 6.49 19.39 -8.79
N CYS A 94 7.02 18.76 -9.84
CA CYS A 94 8.47 18.69 -10.08
C CYS A 94 8.97 19.71 -11.11
N GLU A 95 8.08 20.47 -11.75
CA GLU A 95 8.42 21.42 -12.82
C GLU A 95 9.09 20.80 -14.07
N GLU A 96 9.17 19.49 -14.15
CA GLU A 96 9.75 18.80 -15.30
C GLU A 96 8.78 18.72 -16.50
N ASN A 97 9.37 18.51 -17.68
CA ASN A 97 8.64 18.24 -18.92
C ASN A 97 8.15 16.79 -18.98
N LEU A 98 7.35 16.47 -20.01
CA LEU A 98 6.74 15.15 -20.17
C LEU A 98 7.75 13.99 -20.22
N SER A 99 8.96 14.23 -20.75
CA SER A 99 10.04 13.23 -20.85
C SER A 99 10.63 12.85 -19.50
N ASP A 100 10.70 13.81 -18.57
CA ASP A 100 11.50 13.70 -17.35
C ASP A 100 10.62 13.56 -16.10
N CYS A 101 9.32 13.89 -16.20
CA CYS A 101 8.36 13.71 -15.14
C CYS A 101 7.98 12.23 -14.97
N VAL A 102 8.28 11.66 -13.80
CA VAL A 102 7.94 10.28 -13.43
C VAL A 102 6.46 10.08 -13.05
N GLY A 103 5.70 11.18 -12.88
CA GLY A 103 4.33 11.18 -12.39
C GLY A 103 4.24 11.21 -10.86
N HIS A 104 3.12 11.72 -10.36
CA HIS A 104 2.90 11.92 -8.92
C HIS A 104 1.56 11.33 -8.50
N PHE A 105 1.53 10.71 -7.31
CA PHE A 105 0.31 10.11 -6.80
C PHE A 105 -0.67 11.17 -6.27
N GLY A 106 -1.95 10.87 -6.45
CA GLY A 106 -3.05 11.50 -5.74
C GLY A 106 -3.78 10.46 -4.90
N TYR A 107 -4.70 10.90 -4.05
CA TYR A 107 -5.61 10.01 -3.33
C TYR A 107 -7.05 10.51 -3.37
N ILE A 108 -7.99 9.58 -3.23
CA ILE A 108 -9.42 9.86 -3.10
C ILE A 108 -9.84 9.38 -1.72
N ASP A 109 -10.49 10.26 -0.95
CA ASP A 109 -11.15 9.87 0.28
C ASP A 109 -12.52 9.26 -0.05
N LEU A 110 -12.71 8.00 0.32
CA LEU A 110 -14.01 7.35 0.23
C LEU A 110 -14.82 7.66 1.49
N SER A 111 -16.09 8.04 1.32
CA SER A 111 -16.99 8.34 2.44
C SER A 111 -17.24 7.14 3.34
N LEU A 112 -17.17 5.92 2.78
CA LEU A 112 -17.36 4.65 3.49
C LEU A 112 -16.26 3.66 3.09
N PRO A 113 -15.86 2.73 3.99
CA PRO A 113 -14.92 1.68 3.65
C PRO A 113 -15.53 0.73 2.60
N VAL A 114 -14.72 0.34 1.62
CA VAL A 114 -15.10 -0.59 0.56
C VAL A 114 -14.18 -1.80 0.59
N PHE A 115 -14.73 -2.99 0.34
CA PHE A 115 -13.91 -4.19 0.23
C PHE A 115 -13.06 -4.16 -1.04
N HIS A 116 -11.76 -4.33 -0.88
CA HIS A 116 -10.87 -4.50 -2.01
C HIS A 116 -11.06 -5.88 -2.64
N VAL A 117 -11.44 -5.93 -3.91
CA VAL A 117 -11.78 -7.19 -4.63
C VAL A 117 -10.65 -8.23 -4.57
N GLY A 118 -9.39 -7.79 -4.64
CA GLY A 118 -8.22 -8.67 -4.55
C GLY A 118 -8.04 -9.34 -3.18
N PHE A 119 -8.56 -8.73 -2.10
CA PHE A 119 -8.48 -9.28 -0.74
C PHE A 119 -9.78 -9.95 -0.29
N PHE A 120 -10.86 -9.85 -1.07
CA PHE A 120 -12.19 -10.30 -0.66
C PHE A 120 -12.20 -11.77 -0.20
N LYS A 121 -11.56 -12.67 -0.96
CA LYS A 121 -11.42 -14.08 -0.59
C LYS A 121 -10.64 -14.29 0.71
N LEU A 122 -9.56 -13.53 0.92
CA LEU A 122 -8.75 -13.61 2.14
C LEU A 122 -9.53 -13.09 3.35
N ILE A 123 -10.29 -12.00 3.19
CA ILE A 123 -11.15 -11.44 4.23
C ILE A 123 -12.16 -12.48 4.69
N LEU A 124 -12.83 -13.18 3.76
CA LEU A 124 -13.76 -14.27 4.12
C LEU A 124 -13.06 -15.39 4.90
N GLN A 125 -11.85 -15.77 4.53
CA GLN A 125 -11.07 -16.78 5.27
C GLN A 125 -10.74 -16.31 6.69
N VAL A 126 -10.34 -15.05 6.87
CA VAL A 126 -10.07 -14.48 8.20
C VAL A 126 -11.36 -14.45 9.03
N LEU A 127 -12.49 -14.02 8.45
CA LEU A 127 -13.79 -13.98 9.12
C LEU A 127 -14.27 -15.39 9.53
N GLN A 128 -13.97 -16.42 8.74
CA GLN A 128 -14.22 -17.82 9.12
C GLN A 128 -13.34 -18.29 10.28
N CYS A 129 -12.20 -17.64 10.52
CA CYS A 129 -11.24 -18.02 11.56
C CYS A 129 -11.46 -17.32 12.91
N ILE A 130 -12.27 -16.25 12.96
CA ILE A 130 -12.48 -15.46 14.17
C ILE A 130 -13.93 -15.56 14.66
N CYS A 131 -14.11 -15.42 15.97
CA CYS A 131 -15.42 -15.25 16.58
C CYS A 131 -15.95 -13.83 16.29
N LYS A 132 -17.20 -13.72 15.85
CA LYS A 132 -17.83 -12.43 15.48
C LYS A 132 -18.29 -11.62 16.68
N SER A 133 -18.23 -12.21 17.88
CA SER A 133 -18.57 -11.52 19.13
C SER A 133 -17.35 -11.01 19.91
N CYS A 134 -16.25 -11.77 19.95
CA CYS A 134 -15.07 -11.41 20.76
C CYS A 134 -13.78 -11.27 19.94
N SER A 135 -13.87 -11.39 18.61
CA SER A 135 -12.76 -11.25 17.66
C SER A 135 -11.56 -12.17 17.91
N SER A 136 -11.74 -13.22 18.72
CA SER A 136 -10.69 -14.18 19.06
C SER A 136 -10.68 -15.34 18.07
N LEU A 137 -9.50 -15.94 17.85
CA LEU A 137 -9.35 -17.09 16.95
C LEU A 137 -10.18 -18.29 17.44
N LEU A 138 -10.83 -18.98 16.51
CA LEU A 138 -11.62 -20.19 16.74
C LEU A 138 -10.72 -21.42 16.79
N LEU A 139 -9.75 -21.40 17.70
CA LEU A 139 -8.80 -22.48 17.97
C LEU A 139 -8.70 -22.72 19.47
N ASN A 140 -8.65 -23.99 19.86
CA ASN A 140 -8.31 -24.37 21.22
C ASN A 140 -6.81 -24.17 21.47
N ASP A 141 -6.39 -24.08 22.74
CA ASP A 141 -4.99 -23.81 23.09
C ASP A 141 -4.01 -24.82 22.50
N THR A 142 -4.36 -26.11 22.51
CA THR A 142 -3.55 -27.17 21.90
C THR A 142 -3.38 -26.96 20.38
N GLN A 143 -4.46 -26.62 19.68
CA GLN A 143 -4.42 -26.38 18.24
C GLN A 143 -3.62 -25.12 17.91
N ARG A 144 -3.80 -24.07 18.71
CA ARG A 144 -3.07 -22.81 18.59
C ARG A 144 -1.57 -23.05 18.74
N SER A 145 -1.14 -23.75 19.77
CA SER A 145 0.27 -24.09 20.00
C SER A 145 0.84 -24.90 18.83
N TYR A 146 0.10 -25.90 18.33
CA TYR A 146 0.51 -26.68 17.16
C TYR A 146 0.76 -25.80 15.92
N PHE A 147 -0.16 -24.90 15.57
CA PHE A 147 0.02 -24.04 14.40
C PHE A 147 1.16 -23.04 14.57
N LEU A 148 1.33 -22.46 15.76
CA LEU A 148 2.43 -21.52 16.03
C LEU A 148 3.80 -22.18 15.88
N GLU A 149 3.95 -23.40 16.38
CA GLU A 149 5.19 -24.18 16.23
C GLU A 149 5.53 -24.39 14.75
N GLN A 150 4.56 -24.81 13.94
CA GLN A 150 4.75 -25.05 12.51
C GLN A 150 5.08 -23.78 11.72
N ILE A 151 4.51 -22.62 12.11
CA ILE A 151 4.76 -21.33 11.45
C ILE A 151 6.15 -20.77 11.82
N SER A 152 6.67 -21.09 13.00
CA SER A 152 7.96 -20.58 13.49
C SER A 152 9.19 -21.16 12.76
N VAL A 153 9.00 -22.18 11.93
CA VAL A 153 10.08 -22.82 11.16
C VAL A 153 10.68 -21.82 10.16
N ARG A 154 11.96 -21.47 10.35
CA ARG A 154 12.68 -20.46 9.54
C ARG A 154 12.73 -20.79 8.05
N SER A 155 12.75 -22.06 7.68
CA SER A 155 12.83 -22.56 6.29
C SER A 155 11.46 -22.90 5.69
N LEU A 156 10.38 -22.27 6.15
CA LEU A 156 9.04 -22.53 5.65
C LEU A 156 8.83 -21.91 4.27
N ASP A 157 8.85 -22.75 3.24
CA ASP A 157 8.56 -22.37 1.86
C ASP A 157 7.09 -21.96 1.66
N TYR A 158 6.83 -21.30 0.53
CA TYR A 158 5.51 -20.78 0.21
C TYR A 158 4.43 -21.88 0.13
N SER A 159 4.75 -23.03 -0.46
CA SER A 159 3.78 -24.12 -0.67
C SER A 159 3.36 -24.73 0.67
N ARG A 160 4.31 -25.01 1.58
CA ARG A 160 3.99 -25.50 2.93
C ARG A 160 3.23 -24.45 3.74
N ARG A 161 3.60 -23.16 3.65
CA ARG A 161 2.86 -22.07 4.30
C ARG A 161 1.40 -22.02 3.85
N LYS A 162 1.15 -22.13 2.55
CA LYS A 162 -0.20 -22.15 1.98
C LYS A 162 -0.99 -23.38 2.40
N ALA A 163 -0.35 -24.55 2.47
CA ALA A 163 -0.98 -25.78 2.95
C ALA A 163 -1.35 -25.67 4.45
N LEU A 164 -0.47 -25.12 5.28
CA LEU A 164 -0.73 -24.85 6.69
C LEU A 164 -1.88 -23.86 6.88
N GLN A 165 -1.89 -22.77 6.12
CA GLN A 165 -2.99 -21.79 6.13
C GLN A 165 -4.32 -22.47 5.80
N LYS A 166 -4.37 -23.30 4.75
CA LYS A 166 -5.59 -24.04 4.38
C LYS A 166 -6.05 -24.97 5.51
N LYS A 167 -5.12 -25.69 6.16
CA LYS A 167 -5.42 -26.55 7.30
C LYS A 167 -5.98 -25.75 8.48
N LEU A 168 -5.37 -24.61 8.80
CA LEU A 168 -5.82 -23.70 9.86
C LEU A 168 -7.24 -23.20 9.61
N VAL A 169 -7.51 -22.71 8.39
CA VAL A 169 -8.85 -22.21 8.02
C VAL A 169 -9.90 -23.31 8.15
N LEU A 170 -9.60 -24.53 7.69
CA LEU A 170 -10.51 -25.68 7.81
C LEU A 170 -10.76 -26.09 9.26
N THR A 171 -9.76 -26.01 10.14
CA THR A 171 -9.93 -26.28 11.57
C THR A 171 -10.83 -25.23 12.23
N CYS A 172 -10.60 -23.95 11.94
CA CYS A 172 -11.41 -22.88 12.50
C CYS A 172 -12.86 -22.94 12.00
N SER A 173 -13.07 -23.18 10.70
CA SER A 173 -14.41 -23.21 10.11
C SER A 173 -15.29 -24.36 10.61
N LYS A 174 -14.69 -25.41 11.18
CA LYS A 174 -15.41 -26.54 11.80
C LYS A 174 -15.80 -26.26 13.26
N THR A 175 -15.26 -25.22 13.87
CA THR A 175 -15.51 -24.90 15.27
C THR A 175 -16.83 -24.16 15.40
N VAL A 176 -17.81 -24.79 16.06
CA VAL A 176 -19.20 -24.29 16.18
C VAL A 176 -19.35 -23.28 17.32
N PHE A 177 -18.63 -23.48 18.42
CA PHE A 177 -18.68 -22.60 19.59
C PHE A 177 -17.30 -22.02 19.86
N CYS A 178 -17.25 -20.71 20.15
CA CYS A 178 -15.99 -20.04 20.44
C CYS A 178 -15.37 -20.58 21.74
N PRO A 179 -14.12 -21.08 21.72
CA PRO A 179 -13.46 -21.61 22.92
C PRO A 179 -13.25 -20.55 24.01
N LYS A 180 -13.24 -19.26 23.66
CA LYS A 180 -12.99 -18.16 24.60
C LYS A 180 -14.26 -17.61 25.26
N CYS A 181 -15.34 -17.43 24.50
CA CYS A 181 -16.57 -16.77 24.99
C CYS A 181 -17.82 -17.65 24.95
N GLY A 182 -17.73 -18.89 24.43
CA GLY A 182 -18.85 -19.84 24.39
C GLY A 182 -19.96 -19.53 23.38
N ARG A 183 -19.93 -18.37 22.72
CA ARG A 183 -20.94 -18.00 21.70
C ARG A 183 -20.79 -18.81 20.43
N TYR A 184 -21.90 -19.01 19.72
CA TYR A 184 -21.92 -19.60 18.38
C TYR A 184 -21.03 -18.78 17.43
N SER A 185 -20.27 -19.49 16.60
CA SER A 185 -19.20 -18.93 15.78
C SER A 185 -19.65 -18.29 14.48
#